data_AF-A0A934I7N3-F1
#
_entry.id   AF-A0A934I7N3-F1
#
_cell.length_a   1.000
_cell.length_b   1.000
_cell.length_c   1.000
_cell.angle_alpha   90.00
_cell.angle_beta   90.00
_cell.angle_gamma   90.00
#
_symmetry.space_group_name_H-M   'P 1'
#
loop_
_entity.id
_entity.type
_entity.pdbx_description
1 polymer ?
#
loop_
_entity_poly.entity_id
_entity_poly.type
_entity_poly.pdbx_seq_one_letter_code
_entity_poly.pdbx_strand_id
1 'polypeptide(L)'
;MTEALHVVVDGEHVRRSFGMLTGFILAPETTDGLLAEFAELPVEERVCLLASTRTMWHIFAKDAATLGAYGGSTETAVQVIRTETDTLYAKTLPSAVTMANRLDDALALRGLTHIDAALVDDIGDQPAHALGALGYFLRATSIAIFACAVQRGCPVPELLAAVGHKLALAA
;
A
#
# COMPACT_ATOMS: atom_id res chain seq x y z
N MET A 1 17.62 11.99 -18.39
CA MET A 1 16.45 11.26 -18.89
C MET A 1 16.51 9.89 -18.25
N THR A 2 15.72 9.70 -17.21
CA THR A 2 15.59 8.41 -16.52
C THR A 2 14.79 7.49 -17.44
N GLU A 3 15.23 6.25 -17.66
CA GLU A 3 14.47 5.27 -18.44
C GLU A 3 13.28 4.77 -17.61
N ALA A 4 12.25 4.22 -18.26
CA ALA A 4 11.13 3.61 -17.55
C ALA A 4 11.65 2.54 -16.57
N LEU A 5 11.23 2.60 -15.31
CA LEU A 5 11.76 1.71 -14.27
C LEU A 5 10.94 0.43 -14.21
N HIS A 6 11.64 -0.71 -14.30
CA HIS A 6 11.03 -2.01 -14.01
C HIS A 6 10.93 -2.23 -12.49
N VAL A 7 9.72 -2.31 -11.99
CA VAL A 7 9.42 -2.57 -10.57
C VAL A 7 9.62 -4.04 -10.26
N VAL A 8 10.55 -4.34 -9.36
CA VAL A 8 10.81 -5.69 -8.85
C VAL A 8 10.41 -5.73 -7.39
N VAL A 9 9.23 -6.29 -7.10
CA VAL A 9 8.79 -6.54 -5.72
C VAL A 9 9.19 -7.96 -5.33
N ASP A 10 10.00 -8.08 -4.29
CA ASP A 10 10.41 -9.36 -3.72
C ASP A 10 9.81 -9.59 -2.31
N GLY A 11 10.19 -10.71 -1.69
CA GLY A 11 9.70 -11.06 -0.35
C GLY A 11 10.19 -10.13 0.77
N GLU A 12 11.28 -9.39 0.58
CA GLU A 12 11.72 -8.38 1.56
C GLU A 12 10.82 -7.16 1.51
N HIS A 13 10.50 -6.66 0.31
CA HIS A 13 9.55 -5.57 0.13
C HIS A 13 8.18 -5.88 0.73
N VAL A 14 7.68 -7.11 0.54
CA VAL A 14 6.39 -7.54 1.12
C VAL A 14 6.48 -7.58 2.65
N ARG A 15 7.56 -8.12 3.22
CA ARG A 15 7.76 -8.15 4.68
C ARG A 15 7.87 -6.76 5.28
N ARG A 16 8.60 -5.87 4.62
CA ARG A 16 8.78 -4.47 5.07
C ARG A 16 7.47 -3.69 5.00
N SER A 17 6.74 -3.77 3.89
CA SER A 17 5.40 -3.18 3.77
C SER A 17 4.43 -3.74 4.81
N PHE A 18 4.46 -5.05 5.07
CA PHE A 18 3.62 -5.68 6.09
C PHE A 18 4.01 -5.25 7.52
N GLY A 19 5.30 -5.11 7.80
CA GLY A 19 5.80 -4.56 9.06
C GLY A 19 5.34 -3.12 9.27
N MET A 20 5.43 -2.28 8.22
CA MET A 20 4.92 -0.90 8.23
C MET A 20 3.42 -0.84 8.49
N LEU A 21 2.63 -1.72 7.85
CA LEU A 21 1.19 -1.82 8.09
C LEU A 21 0.87 -2.24 9.53
N THR A 22 1.62 -3.21 10.06
CA THR A 22 1.44 -3.68 11.43
C THR A 22 1.74 -2.56 12.43
N GLY A 23 2.84 -1.84 12.24
CA GLY A 23 3.17 -0.65 13.04
C GLY A 23 2.11 0.44 12.92
N PHE A 24 1.68 0.75 11.69
CA PHE A 24 0.64 1.75 11.42
C PHE A 24 -0.69 1.45 12.13
N ILE A 25 -1.05 0.18 12.30
CA ILE A 25 -2.30 -0.24 12.96
C ILE A 25 -2.13 -0.38 14.49
N LEU A 26 -1.04 -1.01 14.95
CA LEU A 26 -0.90 -1.45 16.34
C LEU A 26 -0.05 -0.53 17.21
N ALA A 27 0.85 0.25 16.61
CA ALA A 27 1.78 1.13 17.30
C ALA A 27 1.99 2.43 16.52
N PRO A 28 0.92 3.22 16.27
CA PRO A 28 0.97 4.41 15.41
C PRO A 28 2.00 5.45 15.89
N GLU A 29 2.33 5.49 17.17
CA GLU A 29 3.39 6.31 17.76
C GLU A 29 4.80 5.99 17.23
N THR A 30 5.00 4.80 16.66
CA THR A 30 6.28 4.39 16.07
C THR A 30 6.41 4.73 14.58
N THR A 31 5.32 5.25 13.98
CA THR A 31 5.25 5.54 12.55
C THR A 31 6.34 6.52 12.12
N ASP A 32 6.70 7.50 12.95
CA ASP A 32 7.75 8.48 12.65
C ASP A 32 9.10 7.84 12.29
N GLY A 33 9.47 6.73 12.94
CA GLY A 33 10.71 6.00 12.64
C GLY A 33 10.67 5.28 11.29
N LEU A 34 9.50 4.73 10.92
CA LEU A 34 9.30 4.07 9.62
C LEU A 34 9.29 5.10 8.47
N LEU A 35 8.81 6.32 8.75
CA LEU A 35 8.76 7.41 7.78
C LEU A 35 10.16 8.00 7.50
N ALA A 36 11.02 8.10 8.52
CA ALA A 36 12.40 8.53 8.36
C ALA A 36 13.20 7.56 7.47
N GLU A 37 13.04 6.26 7.69
CA GLU A 37 13.73 5.23 6.91
C GLU A 37 13.32 5.25 5.44
N PHE A 38 12.04 5.52 5.11
CA PHE A 38 11.58 5.60 3.72
C PHE A 38 12.21 6.76 2.94
N ALA A 39 12.38 7.92 3.58
CA ALA A 39 12.93 9.12 2.93
C ALA A 39 14.41 8.97 2.53
N GLU A 40 15.15 8.10 3.23
CA GLU A 40 16.58 7.85 3.00
C GLU A 40 16.83 6.79 1.89
N LEU A 41 15.79 6.10 1.44
CA LEU A 41 15.94 5.04 0.44
C LEU A 41 16.26 5.60 -0.96
N PRO A 42 17.00 4.81 -1.78
CA PRO A 42 17.04 5.02 -3.22
C PRO A 42 15.64 5.12 -3.84
N VAL A 43 15.51 5.84 -4.95
CA VAL A 43 14.21 6.06 -5.59
C VAL A 43 13.57 4.75 -6.03
N GLU A 44 14.38 3.80 -6.48
CA GLU A 44 13.96 2.47 -6.92
C GLU A 44 13.32 1.70 -5.75
N GLU A 45 13.96 1.75 -4.58
CA GLU A 45 13.46 1.12 -3.35
C GLU A 45 12.17 1.77 -2.85
N ARG A 46 12.08 3.11 -2.94
CA ARG A 46 10.82 3.84 -2.64
C ARG A 46 9.69 3.38 -3.55
N VAL A 47 9.96 3.29 -4.85
CA VAL A 47 9.01 2.80 -5.85
C VAL A 47 8.56 1.37 -5.54
N CYS A 48 9.50 0.46 -5.26
CA CYS A 48 9.18 -0.93 -4.96
C CYS A 48 8.37 -1.07 -3.65
N LEU A 49 8.66 -0.29 -2.62
CA LEU A 49 7.86 -0.25 -1.40
C LEU A 49 6.45 0.29 -1.61
N LEU A 50 6.29 1.36 -2.40
CA LEU A 50 4.97 1.87 -2.75
C LEU A 50 4.17 0.82 -3.53
N ALA A 51 4.79 0.18 -4.52
CA ALA A 51 4.17 -0.86 -5.34
C ALA A 51 3.80 -2.11 -4.52
N SER A 52 4.69 -2.54 -3.60
CA SER A 52 4.44 -3.64 -2.66
C SER A 52 3.25 -3.33 -1.76
N THR A 53 3.22 -2.14 -1.17
CA THR A 53 2.14 -1.72 -0.26
C THR A 53 0.81 -1.60 -0.98
N ARG A 54 0.81 -1.04 -2.19
CA ARG A 54 -0.36 -1.04 -3.08
C ARG A 54 -0.82 -2.46 -3.40
N THR A 55 0.09 -3.38 -3.66
CA THR A 55 -0.24 -4.78 -3.95
C THR A 55 -0.92 -5.44 -2.75
N MET A 56 -0.43 -5.21 -1.53
CA MET A 56 -1.09 -5.69 -0.31
C MET A 56 -2.52 -5.17 -0.19
N TRP A 57 -2.76 -3.87 -0.44
CA TRP A 57 -4.11 -3.32 -0.44
C TRP A 57 -5.04 -4.10 -1.39
N HIS A 58 -4.62 -4.32 -2.63
CA HIS A 58 -5.42 -5.05 -3.62
C HIS A 58 -5.67 -6.51 -3.21
N ILE A 59 -4.68 -7.18 -2.61
CA ILE A 59 -4.83 -8.54 -2.07
C ILE A 59 -5.89 -8.57 -0.95
N PHE A 60 -5.78 -7.69 0.04
CA PHE A 60 -6.75 -7.65 1.13
C PHE A 60 -8.13 -7.17 0.68
N ALA A 61 -8.21 -6.29 -0.32
CA ALA A 61 -9.49 -5.88 -0.90
C ALA A 61 -10.19 -7.06 -1.61
N LYS A 62 -9.42 -7.88 -2.33
CA LYS A 62 -9.91 -9.13 -2.92
C LYS A 62 -10.37 -10.13 -1.86
N ASP A 63 -9.60 -10.29 -0.78
CA ASP A 63 -9.97 -11.18 0.33
C ASP A 63 -11.24 -10.70 1.02
N ALA A 64 -11.34 -9.40 1.30
CA ALA A 64 -12.55 -8.79 1.87
C ALA A 64 -13.77 -9.03 0.97
N ALA A 65 -13.62 -8.79 -0.34
CA ALA A 65 -14.66 -9.08 -1.32
C ALA A 65 -15.08 -10.56 -1.31
N THR A 66 -14.12 -11.48 -1.32
CA THR A 66 -14.37 -12.92 -1.30
C THR A 66 -15.12 -13.37 -0.05
N LEU A 67 -14.87 -12.71 1.09
CA LEU A 67 -15.56 -12.95 2.36
C LEU A 67 -16.96 -12.32 2.43
N GLY A 68 -17.38 -11.59 1.39
CA GLY A 68 -18.69 -10.94 1.31
C GLY A 68 -18.71 -9.48 1.76
N ALA A 69 -17.57 -8.88 2.11
CA ALA A 69 -17.50 -7.43 2.25
C ALA A 69 -17.70 -6.76 0.87
N TYR A 70 -18.25 -5.55 0.85
CA TYR A 70 -18.38 -4.74 -0.36
C TYR A 70 -19.15 -5.40 -1.53
N GLY A 71 -20.12 -6.28 -1.23
CA GLY A 71 -20.98 -6.87 -2.24
C GLY A 71 -20.31 -7.94 -3.11
N GLY A 72 -19.17 -8.49 -2.70
CA GLY A 72 -18.59 -9.69 -3.32
C GLY A 72 -17.66 -9.46 -4.52
N SER A 73 -17.47 -8.22 -4.98
CA SER A 73 -16.59 -7.88 -6.11
C SER A 73 -15.29 -7.22 -5.62
N THR A 74 -14.16 -7.68 -6.18
CA THR A 74 -12.84 -7.10 -5.90
C THR A 74 -12.77 -5.65 -6.41
N GLU A 75 -13.33 -5.41 -7.60
CA GLU A 75 -13.40 -4.08 -8.21
C GLU A 75 -14.21 -3.12 -7.34
N THR A 76 -15.36 -3.58 -6.81
CA THR A 76 -16.16 -2.78 -5.87
C THR A 76 -15.40 -2.51 -4.57
N ALA A 77 -14.74 -3.51 -3.99
CA ALA A 77 -13.94 -3.31 -2.78
C ALA A 77 -12.82 -2.28 -2.98
N VAL A 78 -12.04 -2.41 -4.06
CA VAL A 78 -10.98 -1.45 -4.41
C VAL A 78 -11.56 -0.05 -4.62
N GLN A 79 -12.66 0.10 -5.37
CA GLN A 79 -13.27 1.40 -5.63
C GLN A 79 -13.78 2.08 -4.35
N VAL A 80 -14.46 1.33 -3.46
CA VAL A 80 -14.97 1.86 -2.20
C VAL A 80 -13.83 2.31 -1.30
N ILE A 81 -12.80 1.48 -1.14
CA ILE A 81 -11.65 1.80 -0.30
C ILE A 81 -10.86 2.99 -0.87
N ARG A 82 -10.67 3.06 -2.19
CA ARG A 82 -10.06 4.21 -2.87
C ARG A 82 -10.83 5.49 -2.55
N THR A 83 -12.15 5.46 -2.72
CA THR A 83 -13.02 6.62 -2.45
C THR A 83 -12.94 7.09 -0.98
N GLU A 84 -12.94 6.16 -0.03
CA GLU A 84 -12.78 6.48 1.40
C GLU A 84 -11.41 7.10 1.69
N THR A 85 -10.35 6.51 1.15
CA THR A 85 -8.97 6.96 1.37
C THR A 85 -8.71 8.32 0.72
N ASP A 86 -9.21 8.53 -0.50
CA ASP A 86 -9.19 9.83 -1.19
C ASP A 86 -9.87 10.90 -0.36
N THR A 87 -11.06 10.62 0.19
CA THR A 87 -11.81 11.58 1.00
C THR A 87 -11.03 12.00 2.24
N LEU A 88 -10.30 11.08 2.85
CA LEU A 88 -9.49 11.35 4.04
C LEU A 88 -8.25 12.20 3.73
N TYR A 89 -7.58 11.93 2.61
CA TYR A 89 -6.29 12.56 2.28
C TYR A 89 -6.42 13.80 1.39
N ALA A 90 -7.44 13.92 0.56
CA ALA A 90 -7.50 14.96 -0.49
C ALA A 90 -7.47 16.39 0.06
N LYS A 91 -7.97 16.61 1.29
CA LYS A 91 -7.96 17.94 1.92
C LYS A 91 -6.62 18.32 2.55
N THR A 92 -5.86 17.34 3.04
CA THR A 92 -4.66 17.55 3.86
C THR A 92 -3.37 17.27 3.09
N LEU A 93 -3.39 16.27 2.21
CA LEU A 93 -2.24 15.79 1.44
C LEU A 93 -2.63 15.54 -0.03
N PRO A 94 -3.10 16.55 -0.78
CA PRO A 94 -3.57 16.38 -2.15
C PRO A 94 -2.49 15.81 -3.11
N SER A 95 -1.24 16.22 -2.93
CA SER A 95 -0.12 15.69 -3.71
C SER A 95 0.13 14.20 -3.48
N ALA A 96 -0.10 13.71 -2.25
CA ALA A 96 0.00 12.30 -1.93
C ALA A 96 -1.08 11.48 -2.64
N VAL A 97 -2.32 11.97 -2.64
CA VAL A 97 -3.44 11.34 -3.38
C VAL A 97 -3.12 11.29 -4.87
N THR A 98 -2.59 12.38 -5.43
CA THR A 98 -2.26 12.46 -6.85
C THR A 98 -1.18 11.44 -7.22
N MET A 99 -0.12 11.33 -6.41
CA MET A 99 0.95 10.38 -6.63
C MET A 99 0.49 8.93 -6.45
N ALA A 100 -0.30 8.64 -5.40
CA ALA A 100 -0.85 7.31 -5.15
C ALA A 100 -1.75 6.84 -6.32
N ASN A 101 -2.64 7.72 -6.80
CA ASN A 101 -3.51 7.39 -7.93
C ASN A 101 -2.73 7.17 -9.23
N ARG A 102 -1.72 8.01 -9.52
CA ARG A 102 -0.84 7.80 -10.69
C ARG A 102 -0.11 6.47 -10.63
N LEU A 103 0.40 6.10 -9.46
CA LEU A 103 1.07 4.81 -9.26
C LEU A 103 0.10 3.64 -9.38
N ASP A 104 -1.07 3.72 -8.76
CA ASP A 104 -2.08 2.66 -8.82
C ASP A 104 -2.57 2.44 -10.25
N ASP A 105 -2.81 3.52 -11.00
CA ASP A 105 -3.23 3.46 -12.40
C ASP A 105 -2.10 2.91 -13.31
N ALA A 106 -0.84 3.30 -13.07
CA ALA A 106 0.32 2.76 -13.80
C ALA A 106 0.45 1.24 -13.62
N LEU A 107 0.21 0.73 -12.41
CA LEU A 107 0.31 -0.69 -12.07
C LEU A 107 -0.99 -1.49 -12.31
N ALA A 108 -2.13 -0.83 -12.56
CA ALA A 108 -3.41 -1.50 -12.82
C ALA A 108 -3.48 -2.16 -14.20
N LEU A 109 -2.69 -1.70 -15.16
CA LEU A 109 -2.61 -2.26 -16.51
C LEU A 109 -1.89 -3.62 -16.46
N ARG A 110 -2.68 -4.70 -16.58
CA ARG A 110 -2.19 -6.09 -16.55
C ARG A 110 -0.95 -6.26 -17.45
N GLY A 111 0.18 -6.65 -16.84
CA GLY A 111 1.44 -6.93 -17.53
C GLY A 111 2.44 -5.78 -17.56
N LEU A 112 2.08 -4.59 -17.05
CA LEU A 112 3.05 -3.51 -16.86
C LEU A 112 3.68 -3.63 -15.46
N THR A 113 4.91 -4.12 -15.44
CA THR A 113 5.86 -3.96 -14.33
C THR A 113 6.65 -2.66 -14.47
N HIS A 114 6.23 -1.74 -15.35
CA HIS A 114 6.99 -0.54 -15.68
C HIS A 114 6.26 0.69 -15.19
N ILE A 115 7.02 1.58 -14.56
CA ILE A 115 6.56 2.92 -14.21
C ILE A 115 7.23 3.92 -15.15
N ASP A 116 6.45 4.88 -15.63
CA ASP A 116 6.97 5.93 -16.49
C ASP A 116 8.03 6.77 -15.77
N ALA A 117 9.02 7.25 -16.53
CA ALA A 117 10.14 8.00 -15.97
C ALA A 117 9.71 9.26 -15.22
N ALA A 118 8.62 9.92 -15.64
CA ALA A 118 8.14 11.13 -15.00
C ALA A 118 7.62 10.84 -13.57
N LEU A 119 6.94 9.72 -13.36
CA LEU A 119 6.50 9.28 -12.03
C LEU A 119 7.69 8.84 -11.17
N VAL A 120 8.71 8.21 -11.75
CA VAL A 120 9.96 7.88 -11.02
C VAL A 120 10.66 9.15 -10.57
N ASP A 121 10.83 10.12 -11.47
CA ASP A 121 11.45 11.43 -11.16
C ASP A 121 10.63 12.17 -10.08
N ASP A 122 9.30 12.18 -10.18
CA ASP A 122 8.43 12.79 -9.16
C ASP A 122 8.58 12.13 -7.78
N ILE A 123 8.71 10.80 -7.71
CA ILE A 123 8.95 10.08 -6.44
C ILE A 123 10.35 10.39 -5.89
N GLY A 124 11.34 10.55 -6.78
CA GLY A 124 12.71 10.91 -6.44
C GLY A 124 12.81 12.30 -5.85
N ASP A 125 12.25 13.29 -6.55
CA ASP A 125 12.36 14.72 -6.26
C ASP A 125 11.41 15.19 -5.14
N GLN A 126 10.34 14.44 -4.87
CA GLN A 126 9.32 14.80 -3.87
C GLN A 126 9.13 13.71 -2.80
N PRO A 127 10.15 13.46 -1.95
CA PRO A 127 10.08 12.38 -0.95
C PRO A 127 8.93 12.54 0.05
N ALA A 128 8.54 13.78 0.39
CA ALA A 128 7.39 14.02 1.26
C ALA A 128 6.04 13.62 0.61
N HIS A 129 5.89 13.81 -0.69
CA HIS A 129 4.68 13.37 -1.42
C HIS A 129 4.65 11.84 -1.55
N ALA A 130 5.80 11.23 -1.84
CA ALA A 130 5.96 9.77 -1.88
C ALA A 130 5.66 9.14 -0.51
N LEU A 131 6.14 9.76 0.56
CA LEU A 131 5.83 9.35 1.92
C LEU A 131 4.33 9.44 2.22
N GLY A 132 3.68 10.54 1.81
CA GLY A 132 2.24 10.68 1.92
C GLY A 132 1.50 9.60 1.13
N ALA A 133 1.98 9.23 -0.06
CA ALA A 133 1.42 8.16 -0.88
C ALA A 133 1.61 6.78 -0.22
N LEU A 134 2.73 6.53 0.45
CA LEU A 134 2.91 5.33 1.28
C LEU A 134 1.87 5.29 2.39
N GLY A 135 1.68 6.39 3.12
CA GLY A 135 0.64 6.52 4.13
C GLY A 135 -0.77 6.28 3.57
N TYR A 136 -1.05 6.79 2.37
CA TYR A 136 -2.29 6.53 1.65
C TYR A 136 -2.50 5.02 1.43
N PHE A 137 -1.51 4.30 0.89
CA PHE A 137 -1.64 2.87 0.65
C PHE A 137 -1.72 2.05 1.94
N LEU A 138 -0.99 2.44 3.00
CA LEU A 138 -1.11 1.82 4.32
C LEU A 138 -2.53 2.01 4.88
N ARG A 139 -3.11 3.21 4.73
CA ARG A 139 -4.49 3.46 5.13
C ARG A 139 -5.48 2.62 4.33
N ALA A 140 -5.37 2.60 3.00
CA ALA A 140 -6.22 1.77 2.14
C ALA A 140 -6.13 0.27 2.52
N THR A 141 -4.91 -0.22 2.75
CA THR A 141 -4.68 -1.59 3.21
C THR A 141 -5.31 -1.83 4.59
N SER A 142 -5.21 -0.87 5.51
CA SER A 142 -5.83 -0.99 6.83
C SER A 142 -7.35 -1.13 6.73
N ILE A 143 -8.02 -0.33 5.90
CA ILE A 143 -9.49 -0.43 5.69
C ILE A 143 -9.84 -1.84 5.19
N ALA A 144 -9.09 -2.36 4.22
CA ALA A 144 -9.28 -3.71 3.68
C ALA A 144 -9.10 -4.81 4.74
N ILE A 145 -8.06 -4.70 5.58
CA ILE A 145 -7.79 -5.65 6.67
C ILE A 145 -8.89 -5.61 7.72
N PHE A 146 -9.37 -4.43 8.11
CA PHE A 146 -10.45 -4.31 9.08
C PHE A 146 -11.74 -4.94 8.54
N ALA A 147 -12.05 -4.75 7.26
CA ALA A 147 -13.17 -5.43 6.62
C ALA A 147 -13.00 -6.96 6.63
N CYS A 148 -11.80 -7.47 6.32
CA CYS A 148 -11.48 -8.90 6.43
C CYS A 148 -11.70 -9.43 7.85
N ALA A 149 -11.21 -8.72 8.86
CA ALA A 149 -11.32 -9.09 10.26
C ALA A 149 -12.77 -9.16 10.72
N VAL A 150 -13.58 -8.16 10.34
CA VAL A 150 -15.03 -8.13 10.61
C VAL A 150 -15.75 -9.31 9.98
N GLN A 151 -15.52 -9.59 8.69
CA GLN A 151 -16.18 -10.72 8.02
C GLN A 151 -15.76 -12.08 8.56
N ARG A 152 -14.52 -12.20 9.04
CA ARG A 152 -14.01 -13.41 9.70
C ARG A 152 -14.43 -13.54 11.16
N GLY A 153 -14.98 -12.48 11.76
CA GLY A 153 -15.32 -12.43 13.18
C GLY A 153 -14.09 -12.53 14.09
N CYS A 154 -12.94 -12.00 13.67
CA CYS A 154 -11.70 -12.04 14.47
C CYS A 154 -11.11 -10.65 14.75
N PRO A 155 -10.33 -10.49 15.83
CA PRO A 155 -9.56 -9.27 16.07
C PRO A 155 -8.50 -9.01 15.01
N VAL A 156 -8.29 -7.74 14.66
CA VAL A 156 -7.24 -7.33 13.71
C VAL A 156 -5.83 -7.79 14.11
N PRO A 157 -5.40 -7.72 15.38
CA PRO A 157 -4.08 -8.22 15.79
C PRO A 157 -3.89 -9.72 15.51
N GLU A 158 -4.93 -10.53 15.69
CA GLU A 158 -4.87 -11.97 15.40
C GLU A 158 -4.74 -12.24 13.90
N LEU A 159 -5.48 -11.50 13.07
CA LEU A 159 -5.36 -11.59 11.62
C LEU A 159 -3.95 -11.19 11.15
N LEU A 160 -3.41 -10.09 11.68
CA LEU A 160 -2.04 -9.64 11.39
C LEU A 160 -1.01 -10.67 11.83
N ALA A 161 -1.14 -11.25 13.03
CA ALA A 161 -0.25 -12.30 13.51
C ALA A 161 -0.28 -13.54 12.59
N ALA A 162 -1.46 -13.97 12.14
CA ALA A 162 -1.60 -15.10 11.24
C ALA A 162 -0.98 -14.86 9.87
N VAL A 163 -1.13 -13.65 9.31
CA VAL A 163 -0.47 -13.27 8.04
C VAL A 163 1.03 -13.18 8.22
N GLY A 164 1.51 -12.52 9.28
CA GLY A 164 2.93 -12.39 9.59
C GLY A 164 3.62 -13.75 9.78
N HIS A 165 2.96 -14.69 10.47
CA HIS A 165 3.48 -16.06 10.62
C HIS A 165 3.66 -16.75 9.26
N LYS A 166 2.67 -16.63 8.35
CA LYS A 166 2.79 -17.22 7.00
C LYS A 166 3.89 -16.55 6.17
N LEU A 167 4.05 -15.24 6.26
CA LEU A 167 5.13 -14.52 5.58
C LEU A 167 6.51 -14.94 6.09
N ALA A 168 6.65 -15.23 7.40
CA ALA A 168 7.89 -15.72 7.97
C ALA A 168 8.23 -17.15 7.52
N LEU A 169 7.21 -18.00 7.29
CA LEU A 169 7.38 -19.38 6.84
C LEU A 169 7.63 -19.54 5.33
N ALA A 170 7.30 -18.53 4.53
CA ALA A 170 7.47 -18.55 3.07
C ALA A 170 8.90 -18.21 2.60
N ALA A 171 9.84 -18.09 3.53
CA ALA A 171 11.24 -17.70 3.31
C ALA A 171 12.17 -18.91 3.19
#